data_AF-A0A6G3QBP1-F1
#
_entry.id   AF-A0A6G3QBP1-F1
#
_cell.length_a   1.000
_cell.length_b   1.000
_cell.length_c   1.000
_cell.angle_alpha   90.00
_cell.angle_beta   90.00
_cell.angle_gamma   90.00
#
_symmetry.space_group_name_H-M   'P 1'
#
loop_
_entity.id
_entity.type
_entity.pdbx_description
1 polymer ?
#
loop_
_entity_poly.entity_id
_entity_poly.type
_entity_poly.pdbx_seq_one_letter_code
_entity_poly.pdbx_strand_id
1 'polypeptide(L)' 'MSERKPQKGDLSDERWALIEPVIAGWKAGHRSAGGHEGPYTMLKIVNAIL' A
#
# COMPACT_ATOMS: atom_id res chain seq x y z
N MET A 1 -14.40 11.71 6.63
CA MET A 1 -13.33 11.15 5.77
C MET A 1 -12.64 12.35 5.12
N SER A 2 -11.48 12.79 5.62
CA SER A 2 -10.78 13.92 4.98
C SER A 2 -10.32 13.48 3.59
N GLU A 3 -10.74 14.23 2.59
CA GLU A 3 -10.32 14.06 1.20
C GLU A 3 -8.78 14.23 1.16
N ARG A 4 -8.07 13.17 0.77
CA ARG A 4 -6.61 13.22 0.64
C ARG A 4 -6.29 14.07 -0.57
N LYS A 5 -5.55 15.17 -0.36
CA LYS A 5 -5.02 15.97 -1.46
C LYS A 5 -3.99 15.12 -2.23
N PRO A 6 -4.21 14.81 -3.52
CA PRO A 6 -3.27 14.00 -4.29
C PRO A 6 -1.93 14.71 -4.36
N GLN A 7 -0.87 14.00 -4.01
CA GLN A 7 0.52 14.46 -4.10
C GLN A 7 1.16 13.94 -5.39
N LYS A 8 2.21 14.64 -5.84
CA LYS A 8 3.02 14.19 -6.97
C LYS A 8 3.69 12.87 -6.60
N GLY A 9 3.29 11.77 -7.23
CA GLY A 9 3.73 10.40 -6.91
C GLY A 9 2.63 9.48 -6.37
N ASP A 10 1.44 10.01 -6.03
CA ASP A 10 0.33 9.13 -5.67
C ASP A 10 -0.12 8.28 -6.87
N LEU A 11 -0.22 6.97 -6.65
CA LEU A 11 -0.88 6.05 -7.57
C LEU A 11 -2.36 6.44 -7.72
N SER A 12 -2.84 6.45 -8.97
CA SER A 12 -4.28 6.46 -9.26
C SER A 12 -4.93 5.24 -8.63
N ASP A 13 -6.18 5.37 -8.18
CA ASP A 13 -6.98 4.25 -7.69
C ASP A 13 -7.03 3.09 -8.68
N GLU A 14 -7.06 3.37 -9.99
CA GLU A 14 -7.03 2.36 -11.06
C GLU A 14 -5.72 1.56 -11.06
N ARG A 15 -4.59 2.24 -10.85
CA ARG A 15 -3.28 1.56 -10.76
C ARG A 15 -3.14 0.81 -9.43
N TRP A 16 -3.64 1.37 -8.34
CA TRP A 16 -3.65 0.71 -7.05
C TRP A 16 -4.48 -0.58 -7.08
N ALA A 17 -5.65 -0.58 -7.74
CA ALA A 17 -6.51 -1.76 -7.89
C ALA A 17 -5.80 -2.96 -8.57
N LEU A 18 -4.80 -2.69 -9.42
CA LEU A 18 -3.98 -3.73 -10.05
C LEU A 18 -2.84 -4.23 -9.14
N ILE A 19 -2.31 -3.35 -8.28
CA ILE A 19 -1.14 -3.62 -7.43
C ILE A 19 -1.53 -4.24 -6.09
N GLU A 20 -2.59 -3.74 -5.45
CA GLU A 20 -3.08 -4.18 -4.15
C GLU A 20 -3.23 -5.70 -4.03
N PRO A 21 -3.92 -6.42 -4.94
CA PRO A 21 -4.13 -7.85 -4.78
C PRO A 21 -2.83 -8.66 -4.80
N VAL A 22 -1.84 -8.22 -5.58
CA VAL A 22 -0.51 -8.86 -5.65
C VAL A 22 0.20 -8.71 -4.30
N ILE A 23 0.20 -7.51 -3.74
CA ILE A 23 0.86 -7.25 -2.46
C ILE A 23 0.12 -7.91 -1.28
N ALA A 24 -1.21 -7.91 -1.31
CA ALA A 24 -2.03 -8.57 -0.29
C ALA A 24 -1.78 -10.09 -0.27
N GLY A 25 -1.75 -10.73 -1.44
CA GLY A 25 -1.40 -12.15 -1.56
C GLY A 25 0.00 -12.46 -1.04
N TRP A 26 0.99 -11.62 -1.39
CA TRP A 26 2.34 -11.76 -0.85
C TRP A 26 2.40 -11.63 0.67
N LYS A 27 1.74 -10.62 1.27
CA LYS A 27 1.69 -10.43 2.73
C LYS A 27 1.01 -11.58 3.46
N ALA A 28 -0.04 -12.16 2.88
CA ALA A 28 -0.74 -13.30 3.46
C ALA A 28 0.19 -14.53 3.61
N GLY A 29 1.10 -14.74 2.65
CA GLY A 29 2.12 -15.79 2.71
C GLY A 29 3.37 -15.44 3.52
N HIS A 30 3.63 -14.14 3.76
CA HIS A 30 4.84 -13.64 4.42
C HIS A 30 4.49 -12.82 5.67
N ARG A 31 3.87 -13.47 6.65
CA ARG A 31 3.56 -12.81 7.94
C ARG A 31 4.86 -12.50 8.69
N SER A 32 5.00 -11.25 9.15
CA SER A 32 6.09 -10.85 10.04
C SER A 32 6.16 -11.77 11.27
N ALA A 33 7.34 -12.31 11.57
CA ALA A 33 7.55 -13.22 12.70
C ALA A 33 7.11 -12.64 14.06
N GLY A 34 7.17 -11.31 14.21
CA GLY A 34 6.71 -10.58 15.40
C GLY A 34 5.27 -10.05 15.34
N GLY A 35 4.50 -10.34 14.29
CA GLY A 35 3.13 -9.84 14.11
C GLY A 35 3.00 -8.32 13.94
N HIS A 36 4.11 -7.60 13.85
CA HIS A 36 4.12 -6.15 13.71
C HIS A 36 3.71 -5.75 12.28
N GLU A 37 2.61 -5.02 12.17
CA GLU A 37 2.29 -4.21 10.99
C GLU A 37 2.80 -2.79 11.25
N GLY A 38 3.73 -2.32 10.41
CA GLY A 38 4.31 -0.99 10.57
C GLY A 38 3.26 0.13 10.53
N PRO A 39 3.60 1.36 10.94
CA PRO A 39 2.64 2.46 11.09
C PRO A 39 2.15 3.04 9.75
N TYR A 40 2.55 2.48 8.62
CA TYR A 40 2.24 2.97 7.29
C TYR A 40 1.35 2.00 6.52
N THR A 41 0.31 2.55 5.87
CA THR A 41 -0.50 1.80 4.91
C THR A 41 0.35 1.34 3.74
N MET A 42 0.04 0.18 3.17
CA MET A 42 0.77 -0.34 2.00
C MET A 42 0.77 0.64 0.82
N LEU A 43 -0.37 1.28 0.52
CA LEU A 43 -0.46 2.33 -0.51
C LEU A 43 0.57 3.46 -0.31
N LYS A 44 0.79 3.88 0.94
CA LYS A 44 1.77 4.93 1.27
C LYS A 44 3.21 4.49 1.03
N ILE A 45 3.51 3.20 1.23
CA ILE A 45 4.84 2.65 0.94
C ILE A 45 5.06 2.59 -0.57
N VAL A 46 4.06 2.12 -1.34
CA VAL A 46 4.18 2.03 -2.79
C VAL A 46 4.28 3.40 -3.45
N ASN A 47 3.49 4.39 -3.02
CA ASN A 47 3.57 5.78 -3.50
C ASN A 47 4.92 6.45 -3.20
N ALA A 48 5.73 5.92 -2.27
CA ALA A 48 7.06 6.43 -1.99
C ALA A 48 8.15 5.80 -2.88
N ILE A 49 7.83 4.72 -3.60
CA ILE A 49 8.77 3.96 -4.45
C ILE A 49 8.53 4.25 -5.94
N LEU A 50 7.27 4.39 -6.36
CA LEU A 50 6.86 4.66 -7.74
C LEU A 50 6.68 6.15 -8.01
#